data_AF-A0A9E1JFT6-F1
#
_entry.id   AF-A0A9E1JFT6-F1
#
_cell.length_a   1.000
_cell.length_b   1.000
_cell.length_c   1.000
_cell.angle_alpha   90.00
_cell.angle_beta   90.00
_cell.angle_gamma   90.00
#
_symmetry.space_group_name_H-M   'P 1'
#
loop_
_entity.id
_entity.type
_entity.pdbx_description
1 polymer ?
#
loop_
_entity_poly.entity_id
_entity_poly.type
_entity_poly.pdbx_seq_one_letter_code
_entity_poly.pdbx_strand_id
1 'polypeptide(L)'
;MKDLKKIKKKTTLFIENLIGFIKRMFGRLLPKVENLSKSSLSYVDSWKKKQSPLLMKYLERLLRLIKKIKDSLGPTISKIYSLIKKLLGNLKEAIPLLGKIIKYINDVITKVYNKVKYLIRKTFHFFQVLFSPIIWLINFIWSLRILIAIGLVILLVANRYAQSPSINIVDDDIRLSTTQMSIGEISEFVKTSGKIVPKNEEKLFSKIDLPLKTVYVEYGDIVEEGQLLLELDADLIESEINTQKQRFEVFSNKYDQAIKKSESNKKLLDQGFISQDEYEKSERLPKEILVQKSSVELTLKKLKAQLLNTRFISPIRGRIDYIDPQITKENAQRGGVKVGIYKWYFTISSSIDELNLNLSIDGRDVSKVKVGQEVMFRVDSFKQRKFYGEIVKIIEPLNLKPHTNKAPVFYELIASISEKEVKLKSGLSVDAEIKIQTKTGIKRIPRSALRFVPPKDIVVKIPPPNNATTLIVWIANEDNSISAIPIETGIKDNQFIEVPEDTRISLEDSIVIGATVPQTKKKGKFALPQPKRY
;
A
#
# COMPACT_ATOMS: atom_id res chain seq x y z
N MET A 1 28.30 13.19 -44.15
CA MET A 1 29.40 12.57 -43.35
C MET A 1 29.14 12.55 -41.84
N LYS A 2 28.65 13.63 -41.20
CA LYS A 2 28.34 13.64 -39.75
C LYS A 2 27.31 12.58 -39.35
N ASP A 3 26.34 12.30 -40.23
CA ASP A 3 25.23 11.38 -39.96
C ASP A 3 25.69 9.91 -39.94
N LEU A 4 26.61 9.52 -40.83
CA LEU A 4 27.26 8.21 -40.76
C LEU A 4 28.09 8.02 -39.48
N LYS A 5 28.67 9.08 -38.91
CA LYS A 5 29.30 9.03 -37.56
C LYS A 5 28.27 8.86 -36.45
N LYS A 6 27.12 9.57 -36.52
CA LYS A 6 25.99 9.38 -35.59
C LYS A 6 25.42 7.96 -35.67
N ILE A 7 25.17 7.45 -36.87
CA ILE A 7 24.64 6.11 -37.13
C ILE A 7 25.63 5.05 -36.61
N LYS A 8 26.93 5.11 -36.96
CA LYS A 8 27.91 4.18 -36.38
C LYS A 8 27.91 4.23 -34.86
N LYS A 9 28.00 5.43 -34.25
CA LYS A 9 28.02 5.54 -32.78
C LYS A 9 26.75 4.93 -32.16
N LYS A 10 25.59 5.12 -32.77
CA LYS A 10 24.31 4.56 -32.30
C LYS A 10 24.25 3.04 -32.49
N THR A 11 24.74 2.49 -33.60
CA THR A 11 24.72 1.04 -33.86
C THR A 11 25.80 0.27 -33.09
N THR A 12 27.04 0.75 -32.99
CA THR A 12 28.04 0.10 -32.11
C THR A 12 27.62 0.20 -30.65
N LEU A 13 27.12 1.34 -30.17
CA LEU A 13 26.63 1.46 -28.80
C LEU A 13 25.41 0.56 -28.55
N PHE A 14 24.51 0.39 -29.53
CA PHE A 14 23.39 -0.55 -29.42
C PHE A 14 23.87 -2.01 -29.36
N ILE A 15 24.80 -2.41 -30.22
CA ILE A 15 25.37 -3.77 -30.24
C ILE A 15 26.19 -4.04 -28.97
N GLU A 16 27.00 -3.10 -28.49
CA GLU A 16 27.73 -3.19 -27.23
C GLU A 16 26.79 -3.24 -26.02
N ASN A 17 25.71 -2.46 -26.02
CA ASN A 17 24.67 -2.54 -24.99
C ASN A 17 23.90 -3.86 -25.04
N LEU A 18 23.63 -4.41 -26.23
CA LEU A 18 22.97 -5.70 -26.41
C LEU A 18 23.87 -6.85 -25.92
N ILE A 19 25.14 -6.87 -26.33
CA ILE A 19 26.15 -7.83 -25.85
C ILE A 19 26.34 -7.67 -24.34
N GLY A 20 26.39 -6.45 -23.82
CA GLY A 20 26.50 -6.15 -22.39
C GLY A 20 25.23 -6.49 -21.60
N PHE A 21 24.05 -6.44 -22.21
CA PHE A 21 22.78 -6.88 -21.62
C PHE A 21 22.73 -8.41 -21.59
N ILE A 22 23.04 -9.08 -22.69
CA ILE A 22 23.15 -10.54 -22.81
C ILE A 22 24.18 -11.07 -21.80
N LYS A 23 25.38 -10.47 -21.70
CA LYS A 23 26.42 -10.82 -20.74
C LYS A 23 25.98 -10.60 -19.28
N ARG A 24 25.21 -9.55 -18.99
CA ARG A 24 24.61 -9.32 -17.66
C ARG A 24 23.44 -10.27 -17.35
N MET A 25 22.64 -10.64 -18.34
CA MET A 25 21.53 -11.57 -18.19
C MET A 25 22.07 -12.98 -17.91
N PHE A 26 22.96 -13.50 -18.76
CA PHE A 26 23.62 -14.79 -18.53
C PHE A 26 24.52 -14.77 -17.29
N GLY A 27 25.22 -13.67 -17.01
CA GLY A 27 26.01 -13.49 -15.78
C GLY A 27 25.17 -13.41 -14.49
N ARG A 28 23.85 -13.15 -14.58
CA ARG A 28 22.91 -13.25 -13.46
C ARG A 28 22.19 -14.61 -13.41
N LEU A 29 21.97 -15.25 -14.56
CA LEU A 29 21.30 -16.54 -14.67
C LEU A 29 22.23 -17.71 -14.31
N LEU A 30 23.48 -17.74 -14.79
CA LEU A 30 24.46 -18.78 -14.44
C LEU A 30 24.58 -18.99 -12.92
N PRO A 31 24.91 -17.96 -12.11
CA PRO A 31 25.08 -18.16 -10.67
C PRO A 31 23.76 -18.47 -9.95
N LYS A 32 22.60 -18.08 -10.49
CA LYS A 32 21.29 -18.49 -9.94
C LYS A 32 20.99 -19.97 -10.20
N VAL A 33 21.28 -20.47 -11.41
CA VAL A 33 21.17 -21.90 -11.75
C VAL A 33 22.21 -22.73 -10.98
N GLU A 34 23.42 -22.21 -10.83
CA GLU A 34 24.49 -22.84 -10.04
C GLU A 34 24.17 -22.85 -8.54
N ASN A 35 23.57 -21.77 -8.00
CA ASN A 35 23.07 -21.76 -6.62
C ASN A 35 21.87 -22.68 -6.42
N LEU A 36 20.98 -22.85 -7.41
CA LEU A 36 19.92 -23.86 -7.35
C LEU A 36 20.51 -25.28 -7.25
N SER A 37 21.50 -25.62 -8.09
CA SER A 37 22.16 -26.94 -7.98
C SER A 37 22.96 -27.11 -6.68
N LYS A 38 23.69 -26.08 -6.23
CA LYS A 38 24.45 -26.12 -4.97
C LYS A 38 23.56 -26.15 -3.74
N SER A 39 22.41 -25.47 -3.77
CA SER A 39 21.39 -25.52 -2.72
C SER A 39 20.78 -26.91 -2.61
N SER A 40 20.38 -27.53 -3.74
CA SER A 40 19.87 -28.91 -3.73
C SER A 40 20.92 -29.92 -3.28
N LEU A 41 22.18 -29.77 -3.70
CA LEU A 41 23.30 -30.61 -3.24
C LEU A 41 23.54 -30.45 -1.73
N SER A 42 23.57 -29.21 -1.23
CA SER A 42 23.75 -28.91 0.20
C SER A 42 22.63 -29.48 1.07
N TYR A 43 21.36 -29.36 0.63
CA TYR A 43 20.23 -29.92 1.35
C TYR A 43 20.28 -31.46 1.39
N VAL A 44 20.61 -32.09 0.26
CA VAL A 44 20.74 -33.56 0.16
C VAL A 44 21.93 -34.08 0.98
N ASP A 45 23.10 -33.45 0.93
CA ASP A 45 24.26 -33.88 1.72
C ASP A 45 24.09 -33.61 3.23
N SER A 46 23.40 -32.53 3.60
CA SER A 46 22.95 -32.26 4.98
C SER A 46 22.05 -33.38 5.49
N TRP A 47 21.03 -33.75 4.71
CA TRP A 47 20.10 -34.83 5.02
C TRP A 47 20.82 -36.19 5.13
N LYS A 48 21.71 -36.48 4.18
CA LYS A 48 22.53 -37.70 4.10
C LYS A 48 23.51 -37.85 5.26
N LYS A 49 24.13 -36.76 5.73
CA LYS A 49 25.05 -36.77 6.89
C LYS A 49 24.35 -36.85 8.25
N LYS A 50 23.15 -36.27 8.41
CA LYS A 50 22.50 -36.17 9.73
C LYS A 50 21.56 -37.32 10.10
N GLN A 51 21.01 -38.09 9.17
CA GLN A 51 19.86 -38.95 9.50
C GLN A 51 20.00 -40.48 9.37
N SER A 52 20.94 -41.06 8.62
CA SER A 52 20.98 -42.54 8.51
C SER A 52 21.35 -43.28 9.82
N PRO A 53 22.34 -42.85 10.64
CA PRO A 53 22.70 -43.58 11.86
C PRO A 53 21.81 -43.17 13.04
N LEU A 54 21.41 -41.89 13.09
CA LEU A 54 20.59 -41.33 14.17
C LEU A 54 19.17 -41.89 14.14
N LEU A 55 18.48 -41.92 12.98
CA LEU A 55 17.15 -42.52 12.90
C LEU A 55 17.18 -44.01 13.29
N MET A 56 18.17 -44.78 12.80
CA MET A 56 18.33 -46.19 13.20
C MET A 56 18.54 -46.34 14.72
N LYS A 57 19.39 -45.51 15.32
CA LYS A 57 19.64 -45.52 16.78
C LYS A 57 18.38 -45.17 17.59
N TYR A 58 17.55 -44.22 17.12
CA TYR A 58 16.27 -43.89 17.77
C TYR A 58 15.22 -44.99 17.56
N LEU A 59 15.10 -45.55 16.35
CA LEU A 59 14.19 -46.66 16.04
C LEU A 59 14.51 -47.91 16.87
N GLU A 60 15.79 -48.25 17.04
CA GLU A 60 16.22 -49.32 17.95
C GLU A 60 15.90 -49.03 19.43
N ARG A 61 16.05 -47.77 19.87
CA ARG A 61 15.74 -47.37 21.24
C ARG A 61 14.23 -47.49 21.51
N LEU A 62 13.42 -47.12 20.53
CA LEU A 62 11.97 -47.21 20.53
C LEU A 62 11.51 -48.68 20.51
N LEU A 63 12.12 -49.54 19.66
CA LEU A 63 11.90 -50.99 19.66
C LEU A 63 12.29 -51.64 21.00
N ARG A 64 13.40 -51.21 21.64
CA ARG A 64 13.81 -51.68 22.97
C ARG A 64 12.84 -51.26 24.08
N LEU A 65 12.30 -50.03 24.01
CA LEU A 65 11.26 -49.55 24.94
C LEU A 65 9.96 -50.35 24.78
N ILE A 66 9.49 -50.55 23.55
CA ILE A 66 8.29 -51.37 23.28
C ILE A 66 8.52 -52.82 23.74
N LYS A 67 9.72 -53.38 23.56
CA LYS A 67 10.04 -54.72 24.08
C LYS A 67 9.95 -54.77 25.62
N LYS A 68 10.52 -53.80 26.34
CA LYS A 68 10.36 -53.71 27.81
C LYS A 68 8.91 -53.61 28.26
N ILE A 69 8.06 -52.88 27.54
CA ILE A 69 6.63 -52.73 27.85
C ILE A 69 5.86 -54.04 27.55
N LYS A 70 6.21 -54.75 26.49
CA LYS A 70 5.66 -56.07 26.15
C LYS A 70 5.98 -57.12 27.22
N ASP A 71 7.15 -57.04 27.84
CA ASP A 71 7.58 -58.03 28.83
C ASP A 71 7.00 -57.76 30.25
N SER A 72 6.29 -56.63 30.48
CA SER A 72 5.67 -56.29 31.78
C SER A 72 4.13 -56.37 31.81
N LEU A 73 3.47 -56.64 30.68
CA LEU A 73 2.01 -56.63 30.54
C LEU A 73 1.58 -57.71 29.54
N GLY A 74 0.58 -58.51 29.93
CA GLY A 74 0.29 -59.83 29.36
C GLY A 74 -0.23 -59.92 27.90
N PRO A 75 -0.86 -61.06 27.53
CA PRO A 75 -0.93 -61.54 26.14
C PRO A 75 -1.57 -60.59 25.12
N THR A 76 -2.44 -59.67 25.58
CA THR A 76 -3.13 -58.66 24.75
C THR A 76 -2.16 -57.74 24.00
N ILE A 77 -0.99 -57.42 24.57
CA ILE A 77 0.01 -56.52 23.94
C ILE A 77 0.82 -57.22 22.84
N SER A 78 0.85 -58.55 22.80
CA SER A 78 1.57 -59.32 21.76
C SER A 78 1.08 -59.03 20.34
N LYS A 79 -0.23 -58.81 20.16
CA LYS A 79 -0.83 -58.39 18.87
C LYS A 79 -0.41 -56.97 18.46
N ILE A 80 -0.36 -56.03 19.41
CA ILE A 80 0.07 -54.65 19.15
C ILE A 80 1.56 -54.62 18.77
N TYR A 81 2.40 -55.39 19.48
CA TYR A 81 3.81 -55.56 19.14
C TYR A 81 4.03 -56.12 17.73
N SER A 82 3.24 -57.11 17.30
CA SER A 82 3.39 -57.68 15.95
C SER A 82 2.99 -56.70 14.84
N LEU A 83 1.92 -55.92 15.04
CA LEU A 83 1.49 -54.84 14.14
C LEU A 83 2.54 -53.74 14.01
N ILE A 84 3.07 -53.23 15.14
CA ILE A 84 4.11 -52.21 15.14
C ILE A 84 5.41 -52.73 14.51
N LYS A 85 5.80 -53.98 14.78
CA LYS A 85 6.96 -54.63 14.13
C LYS A 85 6.78 -54.73 12.61
N LYS A 86 5.57 -55.02 12.13
CA LYS A 86 5.26 -55.11 10.69
C LYS A 86 5.31 -53.73 10.02
N LEU A 87 4.72 -52.70 10.64
CA LEU A 87 4.82 -51.29 10.20
C LEU A 87 6.27 -50.79 10.14
N LEU A 88 7.08 -51.07 11.17
CA LEU A 88 8.49 -50.69 11.21
C LEU A 88 9.36 -51.49 10.22
N GLY A 89 8.98 -52.73 9.89
CA GLY A 89 9.58 -53.51 8.81
C GLY A 89 9.38 -52.84 7.45
N ASN A 90 8.14 -52.50 7.11
CA ASN A 90 7.81 -51.80 5.86
C ASN A 90 8.53 -50.44 5.73
N LEU A 91 8.68 -49.70 6.84
CA LEU A 91 9.49 -48.47 6.88
C LEU A 91 10.97 -48.71 6.59
N LYS A 92 11.55 -49.83 7.05
CA LYS A 92 12.94 -50.22 6.78
C LYS A 92 13.17 -50.54 5.30
N GLU A 93 12.16 -51.04 4.60
CA GLU A 93 12.18 -51.31 3.15
C GLU A 93 11.90 -50.06 2.29
N ALA A 94 11.13 -49.09 2.81
CA ALA A 94 10.86 -47.82 2.13
C ALA A 94 12.09 -46.89 2.06
N ILE A 95 12.97 -46.91 3.07
CA ILE A 95 14.19 -46.08 3.12
C ILE A 95 15.13 -46.27 1.90
N PRO A 96 15.52 -47.51 1.49
CA PRO A 96 16.33 -47.71 0.29
C PRO A 96 15.61 -47.35 -1.02
N LEU A 97 14.27 -47.44 -1.07
CA LEU A 97 13.49 -46.97 -2.23
C LEU A 97 13.52 -45.43 -2.34
N LEU A 98 13.36 -44.70 -1.23
CA LEU A 98 13.56 -43.25 -1.19
C LEU A 98 14.99 -42.86 -1.63
N GLY A 99 16.01 -43.63 -1.21
CA GLY A 99 17.38 -43.45 -1.69
C GLY A 99 17.54 -43.61 -3.20
N LYS A 100 16.86 -44.60 -3.81
CA LYS A 100 16.83 -44.78 -5.28
C LYS A 100 16.10 -43.62 -5.99
N ILE A 101 14.97 -43.15 -5.44
CA ILE A 101 14.21 -42.01 -5.98
C ILE A 101 15.06 -40.73 -5.95
N ILE A 102 15.74 -40.44 -4.84
CA ILE A 102 16.63 -39.28 -4.71
C ILE A 102 17.80 -39.37 -5.71
N LYS A 103 18.38 -40.56 -5.91
CA LYS A 103 19.42 -40.76 -6.94
C LYS A 103 18.89 -40.50 -8.35
N TYR A 104 17.69 -40.98 -8.68
CA TYR A 104 17.05 -40.76 -9.98
C TYR A 104 16.76 -39.28 -10.24
N ILE A 105 16.22 -38.56 -9.23
CA ILE A 105 16.01 -37.10 -9.30
C ILE A 105 17.33 -36.36 -9.55
N ASN A 106 18.41 -36.75 -8.87
CA ASN A 106 19.73 -36.15 -9.08
C ASN A 106 20.27 -36.38 -10.51
N ASP A 107 20.14 -37.59 -11.06
CA ASP A 107 20.54 -37.89 -12.45
C ASP A 107 19.71 -37.09 -13.48
N VAL A 108 18.41 -36.91 -13.24
CA VAL A 108 17.53 -36.08 -14.08
C VAL A 108 17.94 -34.61 -14.02
N ILE A 109 18.14 -34.04 -12.82
CA ILE A 109 18.58 -32.64 -12.64
C ILE A 109 19.94 -32.42 -13.33
N THR A 110 20.88 -33.35 -13.19
CA THR A 110 22.22 -33.26 -13.80
C THR A 110 22.14 -33.30 -15.33
N LYS A 111 21.28 -34.18 -15.91
CA LYS A 111 21.02 -34.23 -17.35
C LYS A 111 20.37 -32.94 -17.87
N VAL A 112 19.40 -32.38 -17.15
CA VAL A 112 18.74 -31.12 -17.51
C VAL A 112 19.74 -29.95 -17.46
N TYR A 113 20.53 -29.83 -16.39
CA TYR A 113 21.58 -28.81 -16.27
C TYR A 113 22.56 -28.86 -17.45
N ASN A 114 23.07 -30.06 -17.80
CA ASN A 114 24.00 -30.22 -18.91
C ASN A 114 23.36 -29.88 -20.27
N LYS A 115 22.07 -30.22 -20.48
CA LYS A 115 21.34 -29.90 -21.71
C LYS A 115 21.07 -28.38 -21.85
N VAL A 116 20.73 -27.70 -20.75
CA VAL A 116 20.57 -26.24 -20.70
C VAL A 116 21.92 -25.54 -20.92
N LYS A 117 23.00 -26.00 -20.28
CA LYS A 117 24.37 -25.48 -20.47
C LYS A 117 24.83 -25.63 -21.92
N TYR A 118 24.53 -26.75 -22.56
CA TYR A 118 24.80 -26.97 -23.99
C TYR A 118 24.00 -26.01 -24.88
N LEU A 119 22.70 -25.84 -24.66
CA LEU A 119 21.85 -24.91 -25.41
C LEU A 119 22.33 -23.45 -25.30
N ILE A 120 22.69 -22.99 -24.10
CA ILE A 120 23.23 -21.65 -23.87
C ILE A 120 24.56 -21.47 -24.62
N ARG A 121 25.45 -22.47 -24.58
CA ARG A 121 26.74 -22.40 -25.28
C ARG A 121 26.57 -22.41 -26.81
N LYS A 122 25.62 -23.20 -27.33
CA LYS A 122 25.29 -23.26 -28.76
C LYS A 122 24.68 -21.94 -29.28
N THR A 123 23.75 -21.34 -28.53
CA THR A 123 23.16 -20.04 -28.88
C THR A 123 24.18 -18.90 -28.82
N PHE A 124 25.07 -18.89 -27.83
CA PHE A 124 26.17 -17.91 -27.76
C PHE A 124 27.12 -18.03 -28.97
N HIS A 125 27.52 -19.26 -29.33
CA HIS A 125 28.40 -19.49 -30.48
C HIS A 125 27.73 -19.14 -31.82
N PHE A 126 26.42 -19.36 -31.95
CA PHE A 126 25.63 -18.93 -33.10
C PHE A 126 25.66 -17.40 -33.27
N PHE A 127 25.37 -16.65 -32.21
CA PHE A 127 25.46 -15.18 -32.26
C PHE A 127 26.87 -14.67 -32.54
N GLN A 128 27.90 -15.33 -32.00
CA GLN A 128 29.30 -14.94 -32.25
C GLN A 128 29.69 -15.13 -33.73
N VAL A 129 29.27 -16.23 -34.36
CA VAL A 129 29.49 -16.47 -35.80
C VAL A 129 28.70 -15.48 -36.66
N LEU A 130 27.42 -15.24 -36.32
CA LEU A 130 26.51 -14.42 -37.12
C LEU A 130 26.91 -12.92 -37.13
N PHE A 131 27.50 -12.41 -36.03
CA PHE A 131 28.00 -11.02 -35.97
C PHE A 131 29.48 -10.85 -36.35
N SER A 132 30.27 -11.93 -36.44
CA SER A 132 31.69 -11.87 -36.86
C SER A 132 31.92 -11.15 -38.19
N PRO A 133 31.24 -11.47 -39.31
CA PRO A 133 31.48 -10.78 -40.59
C PRO A 133 31.04 -9.30 -40.56
N ILE A 134 30.02 -8.97 -39.75
CA ILE A 134 29.55 -7.58 -39.57
C ILE A 134 30.61 -6.75 -38.84
N ILE A 135 31.22 -7.30 -37.79
CA ILE A 135 32.31 -6.66 -37.04
C ILE A 135 33.56 -6.49 -37.94
N TRP A 136 33.88 -7.51 -38.75
CA TRP A 136 34.98 -7.45 -39.72
C TRP A 136 34.74 -6.36 -40.78
N LEU A 137 33.54 -6.28 -41.38
CA LEU A 137 33.18 -5.25 -42.36
C LEU A 137 33.25 -3.83 -41.77
N ILE A 138 32.78 -3.64 -40.52
CA ILE A 138 32.87 -2.36 -39.80
C ILE A 138 34.31 -1.93 -39.56
N ASN A 139 35.20 -2.88 -39.30
CA ASN A 139 36.64 -2.63 -39.10
C ASN A 139 37.35 -2.38 -40.44
N PHE A 140 37.01 -3.10 -41.51
CA PHE A 140 37.54 -2.92 -42.87
C PHE A 140 37.18 -1.54 -43.45
N ILE A 141 35.95 -1.08 -43.26
CA ILE A 141 35.51 0.28 -43.61
C ILE A 141 36.22 1.36 -42.75
N TRP A 142 36.83 0.97 -41.63
CA TRP A 142 37.62 1.88 -40.78
C TRP A 142 39.13 1.84 -41.03
N SER A 143 39.71 0.72 -41.47
CA SER A 143 41.11 0.71 -41.95
C SER A 143 41.25 1.51 -43.24
N LEU A 144 40.24 1.51 -44.12
CA LEU A 144 40.22 2.36 -45.31
C LEU A 144 40.26 3.87 -44.97
N ARG A 145 39.73 4.28 -43.80
CA ARG A 145 39.89 5.65 -43.31
C ARG A 145 41.31 6.01 -42.91
N ILE A 146 42.12 5.04 -42.48
CA ILE A 146 43.52 5.28 -42.11
C ILE A 146 44.33 5.57 -43.39
N LEU A 147 44.08 4.85 -44.48
CA LEU A 147 44.67 5.16 -45.79
C LEU A 147 44.24 6.55 -46.31
N ILE A 148 42.95 6.89 -46.23
CA ILE A 148 42.45 8.23 -46.62
C ILE A 148 43.03 9.32 -45.71
N ALA A 149 43.21 9.04 -44.41
CA ALA A 149 43.83 9.98 -43.47
C ALA A 149 45.34 10.12 -43.71
N ILE A 150 46.06 9.07 -44.09
CA ILE A 150 47.48 9.13 -44.48
C ILE A 150 47.62 9.93 -45.78
N GLY A 151 46.77 9.70 -46.78
CA GLY A 151 46.73 10.51 -48.00
C GLY A 151 46.43 11.99 -47.72
N LEU A 152 45.47 12.28 -46.84
CA LEU A 152 45.21 13.64 -46.36
C LEU A 152 46.34 14.23 -45.53
N VAL A 153 47.07 13.45 -44.73
CA VAL A 153 48.23 13.92 -43.96
C VAL A 153 49.41 14.19 -44.89
N ILE A 154 49.66 13.38 -45.92
CA ILE A 154 50.67 13.64 -46.95
C ILE A 154 50.31 14.93 -47.72
N LEU A 155 49.05 15.07 -48.15
CA LEU A 155 48.55 16.26 -48.85
C LEU A 155 48.57 17.52 -47.95
N LEU A 156 48.26 17.39 -46.66
CA LEU A 156 48.36 18.49 -45.70
C LEU A 156 49.80 18.81 -45.33
N VAL A 157 50.72 17.85 -45.23
CA VAL A 157 52.15 18.11 -44.97
C VAL A 157 52.81 18.78 -46.18
N ALA A 158 52.47 18.37 -47.41
CA ALA A 158 52.86 19.08 -48.63
C ALA A 158 52.35 20.53 -48.63
N ASN A 159 51.12 20.75 -48.15
CA ASN A 159 50.52 22.09 -48.07
C ASN A 159 50.97 22.90 -46.83
N ARG A 160 51.66 22.29 -45.85
CA ARG A 160 52.09 22.95 -44.59
C ARG A 160 53.59 23.24 -44.52
N TYR A 161 54.35 22.90 -45.58
CA TYR A 161 55.66 23.51 -45.82
C TYR A 161 55.55 24.93 -46.41
N ALA A 162 54.36 25.33 -46.87
CA ALA A 162 53.99 26.72 -47.04
C ALA A 162 53.37 27.26 -45.74
N GLN A 163 54.09 28.16 -45.06
CA GLN A 163 53.65 28.98 -43.93
C GLN A 163 53.45 28.27 -42.56
N SER A 164 54.31 28.68 -41.63
CA SER A 164 54.20 28.59 -40.17
C SER A 164 54.66 29.94 -39.59
N PRO A 165 54.44 30.29 -38.31
CA PRO A 165 53.59 29.69 -37.27
C PRO A 165 52.50 30.70 -36.78
N SER A 166 51.59 30.39 -35.86
CA SER A 166 51.84 30.47 -34.41
C SER A 166 50.75 29.78 -33.57
N ILE A 167 51.12 29.39 -32.36
CA ILE A 167 50.27 28.78 -31.34
C ILE A 167 49.98 29.85 -30.28
N ASN A 168 48.76 29.90 -29.75
CA ASN A 168 48.48 30.50 -28.44
C ASN A 168 47.51 29.61 -27.65
N ILE A 169 47.86 29.33 -26.39
CA ILE A 169 47.06 28.56 -25.41
C ILE A 169 47.16 29.31 -24.07
N VAL A 170 46.10 30.05 -23.71
CA VAL A 170 45.86 30.87 -22.49
C VAL A 170 44.33 31.09 -22.42
N ASP A 171 43.57 30.92 -21.34
CA ASP A 171 43.80 30.17 -20.08
C ASP A 171 42.45 29.68 -19.48
N ASP A 172 42.38 29.42 -18.17
CA ASP A 172 41.16 28.99 -17.42
C ASP A 172 40.14 30.13 -17.15
N ASP A 173 39.07 30.20 -17.93
CA ASP A 173 37.88 31.05 -17.62
C ASP A 173 36.82 30.29 -16.79
N ILE A 174 36.45 30.86 -15.64
CA ILE A 174 35.25 30.48 -14.88
C ILE A 174 34.01 30.94 -15.67
N ARG A 175 33.08 30.03 -15.96
CA ARG A 175 31.86 30.35 -16.71
C ARG A 175 30.64 30.38 -15.81
N LEU A 176 30.07 31.56 -15.61
CA LEU A 176 28.77 31.71 -14.95
C LEU A 176 27.66 31.20 -15.88
N SER A 177 26.72 30.47 -15.32
CA SER A 177 25.44 30.14 -15.96
C SER A 177 24.40 31.11 -15.42
N THR A 178 23.91 32.01 -16.27
CA THR A 178 22.94 33.03 -15.91
C THR A 178 21.56 32.79 -16.53
N THR A 179 20.57 33.47 -16.00
CA THR A 179 19.19 33.55 -16.50
C THR A 179 18.73 34.99 -16.32
N GLN A 180 17.80 35.45 -17.15
CA GLN A 180 17.05 36.67 -16.86
C GLN A 180 15.82 36.34 -16.01
N MET A 181 15.24 37.37 -15.40
CA MET A 181 13.93 37.28 -14.77
C MET A 181 12.86 37.16 -15.88
N SER A 182 11.83 36.34 -15.66
CA SER A 182 10.73 36.17 -16.62
C SER A 182 9.41 36.64 -16.01
N ILE A 183 8.47 37.04 -16.85
CA ILE A 183 7.07 37.23 -16.45
C ILE A 183 6.32 35.93 -16.75
N GLY A 184 5.43 35.49 -15.86
CA GLY A 184 4.62 34.30 -16.12
C GLY A 184 3.66 33.94 -14.99
N GLU A 185 3.18 32.70 -15.05
CA GLU A 185 2.33 32.10 -14.01
C GLU A 185 3.18 31.37 -12.96
N ILE A 186 2.73 31.42 -11.70
CA ILE A 186 3.10 30.47 -10.63
C ILE A 186 1.81 30.01 -9.96
N SER A 187 1.71 28.70 -9.73
CA SER A 187 0.67 28.10 -8.89
C SER A 187 1.29 27.54 -7.60
N GLU A 188 0.78 27.95 -6.45
CA GLU A 188 1.19 27.38 -5.15
C GLU A 188 0.40 26.10 -4.89
N PHE A 189 1.11 25.02 -4.55
CA PHE A 189 0.52 23.72 -4.22
C PHE A 189 0.95 23.25 -2.83
N VAL A 190 0.02 22.72 -2.04
CA VAL A 190 0.32 21.94 -0.84
C VAL A 190 0.32 20.45 -1.19
N LYS A 191 1.39 19.75 -0.78
CA LYS A 191 1.51 18.30 -0.97
C LYS A 191 1.01 17.59 0.27
N THR A 192 0.13 16.62 0.06
CA THR A 192 -0.49 15.79 1.09
C THR A 192 -0.59 14.35 0.58
N SER A 193 -0.80 13.40 1.47
CA SER A 193 -1.04 12.00 1.13
C SER A 193 -2.31 11.52 1.83
N GLY A 194 -2.90 10.46 1.31
CA GLY A 194 -4.16 9.95 1.84
C GLY A 194 -4.55 8.61 1.25
N LYS A 195 -5.86 8.31 1.29
CA LYS A 195 -6.45 7.08 0.78
C LYS A 195 -7.77 7.36 0.07
N ILE A 196 -8.06 6.54 -0.92
CA ILE A 196 -9.40 6.47 -1.51
C ILE A 196 -10.29 5.66 -0.56
N VAL A 197 -11.44 6.22 -0.18
CA VAL A 197 -12.42 5.59 0.73
C VAL A 197 -13.80 5.53 0.06
N PRO A 198 -14.66 4.58 0.44
CA PRO A 198 -16.07 4.60 0.04
C PRO A 198 -16.75 5.88 0.52
N LYS A 199 -17.70 6.41 -0.25
CA LYS A 199 -18.40 7.65 0.10
C LYS A 199 -19.31 7.49 1.32
N ASN A 200 -20.02 6.36 1.40
CA ASN A 200 -20.78 5.96 2.60
C ASN A 200 -20.28 4.60 3.11
N GLU A 201 -20.01 4.51 4.41
CA GLU A 201 -19.74 3.27 5.14
C GLU A 201 -20.67 3.18 6.36
N GLU A 202 -21.22 2.00 6.61
CA GLU A 202 -22.10 1.72 7.75
C GLU A 202 -21.44 0.74 8.71
N LYS A 203 -21.46 1.05 10.01
CA LYS A 203 -20.84 0.23 11.06
C LYS A 203 -21.92 -0.40 11.92
N LEU A 204 -21.97 -1.73 11.92
CA LEU A 204 -23.02 -2.48 12.62
C LEU A 204 -22.57 -2.88 14.03
N PHE A 205 -23.31 -2.40 15.02
CA PHE A 205 -23.13 -2.67 16.44
C PHE A 205 -24.20 -3.64 16.93
N SER A 206 -23.88 -4.43 17.96
CA SER A 206 -24.91 -5.19 18.67
C SER A 206 -25.76 -4.28 19.54
N LYS A 207 -27.06 -4.57 19.62
CA LYS A 207 -28.01 -3.91 20.54
C LYS A 207 -28.27 -4.72 21.81
N ILE A 208 -27.82 -5.97 21.85
CA ILE A 208 -27.98 -6.93 22.95
C ILE A 208 -26.69 -7.75 23.09
N ASP A 209 -26.43 -8.36 24.26
CA ASP A 209 -25.30 -9.27 24.46
C ASP A 209 -25.80 -10.72 24.50
N LEU A 210 -25.47 -11.49 23.45
CA LEU A 210 -25.86 -12.89 23.30
C LEU A 210 -24.74 -13.70 22.63
N PRO A 211 -24.74 -15.05 22.79
CA PRO A 211 -23.87 -15.94 22.03
C PRO A 211 -24.09 -15.83 20.52
N LEU A 212 -23.06 -16.08 19.72
CA LEU A 212 -23.15 -16.22 18.28
C LEU A 212 -23.78 -17.58 17.90
N LYS A 213 -24.88 -17.59 17.12
CA LYS A 213 -25.56 -18.82 16.67
C LYS A 213 -25.17 -19.22 15.26
N THR A 214 -25.16 -18.30 14.29
CA THR A 214 -24.80 -18.59 12.88
C THR A 214 -24.29 -17.34 12.18
N VAL A 215 -23.39 -17.51 11.21
CA VAL A 215 -22.88 -16.45 10.32
C VAL A 215 -23.15 -16.85 8.87
N TYR A 216 -23.78 -15.97 8.09
CA TYR A 216 -24.21 -16.24 6.72
C TYR A 216 -23.23 -15.71 5.67
N VAL A 217 -22.48 -14.67 6.00
CA VAL A 217 -21.62 -13.90 5.09
C VAL A 217 -20.14 -14.01 5.44
N GLU A 218 -19.28 -13.71 4.48
CA GLU A 218 -17.82 -13.69 4.62
C GLU A 218 -17.23 -12.33 4.21
N TYR A 219 -15.95 -12.13 4.54
CA TYR A 219 -15.25 -10.89 4.24
C TYR A 219 -15.14 -10.68 2.71
N GLY A 220 -15.54 -9.50 2.23
CA GLY A 220 -15.53 -9.15 0.81
C GLY A 220 -16.82 -9.52 0.05
N ASP A 221 -17.79 -10.20 0.68
CA ASP A 221 -19.09 -10.48 0.07
C ASP A 221 -19.85 -9.18 -0.25
N ILE A 222 -20.67 -9.24 -1.31
CA ILE A 222 -21.63 -8.19 -1.66
C ILE A 222 -22.98 -8.58 -1.05
N VAL A 223 -23.59 -7.65 -0.34
CA VAL A 223 -24.88 -7.83 0.35
C VAL A 223 -25.90 -6.80 -0.10
N GLU A 224 -27.16 -7.22 -0.15
CA GLU A 224 -28.31 -6.36 -0.43
C GLU A 224 -28.88 -5.78 0.89
N GLU A 225 -29.65 -4.68 0.79
CA GLU A 225 -30.31 -4.09 1.95
C GLU A 225 -31.34 -5.07 2.56
N GLY A 226 -31.36 -5.17 3.89
CA GLY A 226 -32.17 -6.14 4.63
C GLY A 226 -31.62 -7.58 4.66
N GLN A 227 -30.53 -7.89 3.94
CA GLN A 227 -29.94 -9.22 3.94
C GLN A 227 -29.39 -9.61 5.33
N LEU A 228 -29.70 -10.83 5.77
CA LEU A 228 -29.21 -11.40 7.03
C LEU A 228 -27.70 -11.71 6.95
N LEU A 229 -26.95 -11.22 7.92
CA LEU A 229 -25.49 -11.31 8.01
C LEU A 229 -25.06 -12.34 9.06
N LEU A 230 -25.63 -12.24 10.26
CA LEU A 230 -25.48 -13.22 11.35
C LEU A 230 -26.76 -13.31 12.18
N GLU A 231 -26.85 -14.37 12.96
CA GLU A 231 -27.89 -14.60 13.96
C GLU A 231 -27.25 -14.94 15.31
N LEU A 232 -27.80 -14.36 16.37
CA LEU A 232 -27.42 -14.61 17.76
C LEU A 232 -28.35 -15.65 18.39
N ASP A 233 -27.87 -16.32 19.44
CA ASP A 233 -28.60 -17.35 20.16
C ASP A 233 -29.79 -16.75 20.91
N ALA A 234 -30.99 -17.01 20.38
CA ALA A 234 -32.25 -16.45 20.83
C ALA A 234 -33.08 -17.44 21.67
N ASP A 235 -32.62 -18.67 21.89
CA ASP A 235 -33.46 -19.78 22.35
C ASP A 235 -34.10 -19.49 23.73
N LEU A 236 -33.37 -18.80 24.62
CA LEU A 236 -33.89 -18.30 25.91
C LEU A 236 -34.95 -17.20 25.74
N ILE A 237 -34.79 -16.30 24.78
CA ILE A 237 -35.75 -15.22 24.49
C ILE A 237 -37.02 -15.82 23.87
N GLU A 238 -36.90 -16.79 22.97
CA GLU A 238 -38.04 -17.48 22.36
C GLU A 238 -38.85 -18.29 23.40
N SER A 239 -38.17 -18.99 24.31
CA SER A 239 -38.79 -19.69 25.43
C SER A 239 -39.57 -18.74 26.37
N GLU A 240 -38.98 -17.60 26.72
CA GLU A 240 -39.64 -16.58 27.54
C GLU A 240 -40.82 -15.92 26.78
N ILE A 241 -40.69 -15.66 25.47
CA ILE A 241 -41.81 -15.20 24.62
C ILE A 241 -42.97 -16.20 24.67
N ASN A 242 -42.70 -17.50 24.57
CA ASN A 242 -43.75 -18.52 24.59
C ASN A 242 -44.42 -18.62 25.98
N THR A 243 -43.64 -18.51 27.05
CA THR A 243 -44.14 -18.44 28.44
C THR A 243 -45.04 -17.21 28.65
N GLN A 244 -44.63 -16.03 28.17
CA GLN A 244 -45.44 -14.81 28.31
C GLN A 244 -46.66 -14.80 27.37
N LYS A 245 -46.62 -15.47 26.21
CA LYS A 245 -47.81 -15.67 25.34
C LYS A 245 -48.89 -16.48 26.07
N GLN A 246 -48.52 -17.59 26.71
CA GLN A 246 -49.44 -18.40 27.50
C GLN A 246 -50.04 -17.61 28.67
N ARG A 247 -49.23 -16.79 29.37
CA ARG A 247 -49.73 -15.89 30.42
C ARG A 247 -50.72 -14.86 29.88
N PHE A 248 -50.44 -14.25 28.73
CA PHE A 248 -51.33 -13.29 28.09
C PHE A 248 -52.68 -13.94 27.72
N GLU A 249 -52.66 -15.16 27.18
CA GLU A 249 -53.87 -15.94 26.88
C GLU A 249 -54.69 -16.25 28.15
N VAL A 250 -54.04 -16.71 29.23
CA VAL A 250 -54.68 -16.93 30.54
C VAL A 250 -55.32 -15.65 31.08
N PHE A 251 -54.64 -14.50 30.98
CA PHE A 251 -55.21 -13.22 31.42
C PHE A 251 -56.30 -12.70 30.48
N SER A 252 -56.25 -12.97 29.17
CA SER A 252 -57.35 -12.66 28.26
C SER A 252 -58.60 -13.47 28.61
N ASN A 253 -58.46 -14.79 28.77
CA ASN A 253 -59.58 -15.66 29.13
C ASN A 253 -60.20 -15.27 30.49
N LYS A 254 -59.37 -14.91 31.49
CA LYS A 254 -59.85 -14.38 32.77
C LYS A 254 -60.55 -13.03 32.64
N TYR A 255 -60.06 -12.13 31.78
CA TYR A 255 -60.68 -10.83 31.52
C TYR A 255 -62.06 -10.99 30.87
N ASP A 256 -62.16 -11.85 29.86
CA ASP A 256 -63.40 -12.12 29.12
C ASP A 256 -64.44 -12.82 30.03
N GLN A 257 -63.99 -13.71 30.93
CA GLN A 257 -64.84 -14.29 31.98
C GLN A 257 -65.30 -13.25 33.00
N ALA A 258 -64.43 -12.34 33.44
CA ALA A 258 -64.76 -11.30 34.41
C ALA A 258 -65.75 -10.28 33.83
N ILE A 259 -65.61 -9.90 32.55
CA ILE A 259 -66.59 -9.06 31.83
C ILE A 259 -67.96 -9.75 31.84
N LYS A 260 -68.05 -10.99 31.34
CA LYS A 260 -69.31 -11.74 31.28
C LYS A 260 -69.96 -11.90 32.65
N LYS A 261 -69.15 -12.07 33.71
CA LYS A 261 -69.64 -12.10 35.09
C LYS A 261 -70.18 -10.74 35.53
N SER A 262 -69.46 -9.65 35.27
CA SER A 262 -69.92 -8.29 35.60
C SER A 262 -71.21 -7.91 34.86
N GLU A 263 -71.31 -8.22 33.56
CA GLU A 263 -72.52 -8.04 32.74
C GLU A 263 -73.71 -8.85 33.27
N SER A 264 -73.46 -10.08 33.73
CA SER A 264 -74.50 -10.94 34.32
C SER A 264 -74.94 -10.42 35.69
N ASN A 265 -73.98 -10.04 36.54
CA ASN A 265 -74.24 -9.42 37.84
C ASN A 265 -75.02 -8.11 37.69
N LYS A 266 -74.75 -7.30 36.64
CA LYS A 266 -75.54 -6.10 36.36
C LYS A 266 -77.02 -6.41 36.19
N LYS A 267 -77.36 -7.42 35.36
CA LYS A 267 -78.75 -7.85 35.15
C LYS A 267 -79.40 -8.37 36.43
N LEU A 268 -78.64 -9.04 37.30
CA LEU A 268 -79.14 -9.51 38.60
C LEU A 268 -79.36 -8.36 39.60
N LEU A 269 -78.52 -7.31 39.56
CA LEU A 269 -78.70 -6.09 40.34
C LEU A 269 -79.95 -5.34 39.88
N ASP A 270 -80.12 -5.16 38.56
CA ASP A 270 -81.30 -4.53 37.94
C ASP A 270 -82.61 -5.26 38.31
N GLN A 271 -82.52 -6.56 38.63
CA GLN A 271 -83.63 -7.41 39.09
C GLN A 271 -83.77 -7.50 40.63
N GLY A 272 -82.86 -6.87 41.39
CA GLY A 272 -82.86 -6.88 42.87
C GLY A 272 -82.34 -8.18 43.52
N PHE A 273 -81.68 -9.07 42.78
CA PHE A 273 -81.19 -10.36 43.28
C PHE A 273 -79.81 -10.30 43.96
N ILE A 274 -79.02 -9.25 43.74
CA ILE A 274 -77.71 -9.05 44.39
C ILE A 274 -77.56 -7.63 44.95
N SER A 275 -76.57 -7.43 45.81
CA SER A 275 -76.28 -6.12 46.39
C SER A 275 -75.43 -5.22 45.48
N GLN A 276 -75.51 -3.90 45.68
CA GLN A 276 -74.68 -2.90 45.00
C GLN A 276 -73.18 -3.16 45.20
N ASP A 277 -72.74 -3.48 46.42
CA ASP A 277 -71.33 -3.79 46.73
C ASP A 277 -70.82 -5.05 46.00
N GLU A 278 -71.68 -6.06 45.84
CA GLU A 278 -71.35 -7.26 45.06
C GLU A 278 -71.22 -6.98 43.56
N TYR A 279 -72.10 -6.14 43.00
CA TYR A 279 -71.95 -5.65 41.64
C TYR A 279 -70.66 -4.82 41.46
N GLU A 280 -70.37 -3.87 42.36
CA GLU A 280 -69.17 -3.04 42.27
C GLU A 280 -67.88 -3.86 42.36
N LYS A 281 -67.82 -4.87 43.23
CA LYS A 281 -66.72 -5.85 43.26
C LYS A 281 -66.58 -6.58 41.91
N SER A 282 -67.69 -6.96 41.29
CA SER A 282 -67.68 -7.59 39.96
C SER A 282 -67.22 -6.65 38.85
N GLU A 283 -67.50 -5.34 38.94
CA GLU A 283 -67.12 -4.33 37.95
C GLU A 283 -65.64 -3.89 38.07
N ARG A 284 -65.07 -3.94 39.28
CA ARG A 284 -63.65 -3.66 39.53
C ARG A 284 -62.74 -4.77 39.01
N LEU A 285 -63.15 -6.03 39.13
CA LEU A 285 -62.35 -7.21 38.75
C LEU A 285 -61.86 -7.20 37.27
N PRO A 286 -62.67 -6.88 36.23
CA PRO A 286 -62.17 -6.69 34.86
C PRO A 286 -61.06 -5.65 34.76
N LYS A 287 -61.17 -4.52 35.49
CA LYS A 287 -60.19 -3.43 35.45
C LYS A 287 -58.86 -3.87 36.05
N GLU A 288 -58.89 -4.63 37.14
CA GLU A 288 -57.70 -5.24 37.77
C GLU A 288 -57.01 -6.27 36.85
N ILE A 289 -57.80 -7.14 36.19
CA ILE A 289 -57.24 -8.13 35.25
C ILE A 289 -56.70 -7.46 33.99
N LEU A 290 -57.30 -6.37 33.51
CA LEU A 290 -56.81 -5.61 32.37
C LEU A 290 -55.41 -5.03 32.61
N VAL A 291 -55.13 -4.53 33.83
CA VAL A 291 -53.79 -4.07 34.21
C VAL A 291 -52.77 -5.21 34.17
N GLN A 292 -53.15 -6.42 34.63
CA GLN A 292 -52.29 -7.61 34.57
C GLN A 292 -52.08 -8.11 33.13
N LYS A 293 -53.12 -8.10 32.29
CA LYS A 293 -53.02 -8.42 30.86
C LYS A 293 -52.07 -7.46 30.14
N SER A 294 -52.20 -6.16 30.41
CA SER A 294 -51.36 -5.09 29.84
C SER A 294 -49.90 -5.21 30.25
N SER A 295 -49.59 -5.54 31.51
CA SER A 295 -48.20 -5.72 31.95
C SER A 295 -47.50 -6.90 31.27
N VAL A 296 -48.23 -8.00 31.03
CA VAL A 296 -47.73 -9.15 30.24
C VAL A 296 -47.57 -8.77 28.76
N GLU A 297 -48.49 -7.99 28.20
CA GLU A 297 -48.38 -7.50 26.81
C GLU A 297 -47.15 -6.59 26.60
N LEU A 298 -46.89 -5.67 27.53
CA LEU A 298 -45.68 -4.84 27.52
C LEU A 298 -44.40 -5.69 27.62
N THR A 299 -44.42 -6.73 28.44
CA THR A 299 -43.31 -7.69 28.56
C THR A 299 -43.09 -8.46 27.26
N LEU A 300 -44.16 -8.95 26.62
CA LEU A 300 -44.11 -9.56 25.29
C LEU A 300 -43.56 -8.61 24.22
N LYS A 301 -43.98 -7.34 24.23
CA LYS A 301 -43.50 -6.31 23.29
C LYS A 301 -41.99 -6.07 23.46
N LYS A 302 -41.51 -6.01 24.70
CA LYS A 302 -40.07 -5.91 25.03
C LYS A 302 -39.28 -7.12 24.51
N LEU A 303 -39.74 -8.33 24.78
CA LEU A 303 -39.07 -9.56 24.36
C LEU A 303 -39.06 -9.70 22.83
N LYS A 304 -40.16 -9.39 22.13
CA LYS A 304 -40.21 -9.35 20.66
C LYS A 304 -39.22 -8.35 20.08
N ALA A 305 -39.05 -7.17 20.70
CA ALA A 305 -38.05 -6.20 20.28
C ALA A 305 -36.61 -6.70 20.53
N GLN A 306 -36.36 -7.46 21.60
CA GLN A 306 -35.07 -8.12 21.81
C GLN A 306 -34.82 -9.22 20.77
N LEU A 307 -35.83 -10.02 20.41
CA LEU A 307 -35.75 -11.02 19.34
C LEU A 307 -35.41 -10.40 17.98
N LEU A 308 -35.99 -9.24 17.62
CA LEU A 308 -35.60 -8.54 16.40
C LEU A 308 -34.12 -8.10 16.39
N ASN A 309 -33.56 -7.81 17.57
CA ASN A 309 -32.16 -7.44 17.72
C ASN A 309 -31.18 -8.64 17.74
N THR A 310 -31.64 -9.90 17.68
CA THR A 310 -30.76 -11.08 17.53
C THR A 310 -30.29 -11.28 16.09
N ARG A 311 -30.99 -10.69 15.12
CA ARG A 311 -30.75 -10.85 13.68
C ARG A 311 -30.05 -9.60 13.15
N PHE A 312 -28.81 -9.76 12.71
CA PHE A 312 -28.06 -8.66 12.10
C PHE A 312 -28.37 -8.62 10.62
N ILE A 313 -28.97 -7.53 10.16
CA ILE A 313 -29.27 -7.27 8.75
C ILE A 313 -28.40 -6.16 8.19
N SER A 314 -28.13 -6.18 6.89
CA SER A 314 -27.47 -5.06 6.22
C SER A 314 -28.40 -3.85 6.15
N PRO A 315 -27.96 -2.64 6.56
CA PRO A 315 -28.77 -1.42 6.51
C PRO A 315 -28.69 -0.74 5.14
N ILE A 316 -27.74 -1.16 4.29
CA ILE A 316 -27.51 -0.66 2.94
C ILE A 316 -27.10 -1.81 2.02
N ARG A 317 -27.27 -1.62 0.72
CA ARG A 317 -26.60 -2.43 -0.29
C ARG A 317 -25.11 -2.07 -0.35
N GLY A 318 -24.22 -3.05 -0.26
CA GLY A 318 -22.78 -2.77 -0.20
C GLY A 318 -21.87 -4.00 -0.17
N ARG A 319 -20.57 -3.77 -0.04
CA ARG A 319 -19.56 -4.82 0.20
C ARG A 319 -19.17 -4.84 1.67
N ILE A 320 -18.96 -6.03 2.23
CA ILE A 320 -18.44 -6.19 3.59
C ILE A 320 -16.93 -5.93 3.58
N ASP A 321 -16.53 -4.77 4.09
CA ASP A 321 -15.14 -4.31 4.18
C ASP A 321 -14.48 -4.62 5.53
N TYR A 322 -15.26 -5.07 6.52
CA TYR A 322 -14.76 -5.56 7.80
C TYR A 322 -15.73 -6.57 8.42
N ILE A 323 -15.19 -7.62 9.02
CA ILE A 323 -15.86 -8.52 9.97
C ILE A 323 -14.94 -8.66 11.18
N ASP A 324 -15.47 -8.62 12.39
CA ASP A 324 -14.68 -8.90 13.61
C ASP A 324 -14.11 -10.34 13.57
N PRO A 325 -12.81 -10.57 13.83
CA PRO A 325 -12.18 -11.88 13.70
C PRO A 325 -12.78 -13.01 14.55
N GLN A 326 -13.59 -12.71 15.57
CA GLN A 326 -14.29 -13.72 16.36
C GLN A 326 -15.58 -14.22 15.67
N ILE A 327 -16.14 -13.43 14.76
CA ILE A 327 -17.36 -13.75 14.00
C ILE A 327 -16.99 -14.60 12.78
N THR A 328 -16.97 -15.91 12.97
CA THR A 328 -16.73 -16.89 11.89
C THR A 328 -17.72 -18.03 11.96
N LYS A 329 -17.97 -18.68 10.82
CA LYS A 329 -18.82 -19.88 10.72
C LYS A 329 -18.33 -21.01 11.64
N GLU A 330 -17.02 -21.15 11.80
CA GLU A 330 -16.41 -22.12 12.71
C GLU A 330 -16.63 -21.77 14.19
N ASN A 331 -16.46 -20.50 14.58
CA ASN A 331 -16.68 -20.08 15.96
C ASN A 331 -18.17 -20.15 16.36
N ALA A 332 -19.09 -19.90 15.42
CA ALA A 332 -20.52 -20.12 15.63
C ALA A 332 -20.83 -21.60 15.94
N GLN A 333 -20.19 -22.55 15.24
CA GLN A 333 -20.36 -24.00 15.50
C GLN A 333 -19.70 -24.46 16.80
N ARG A 334 -18.54 -23.90 17.16
CA ARG A 334 -17.83 -24.22 18.42
C ARG A 334 -18.52 -23.63 19.65
N GLY A 335 -19.30 -22.57 19.48
CA GLY A 335 -19.88 -21.79 20.57
C GLY A 335 -18.85 -20.95 21.34
N GLY A 336 -19.32 -20.27 22.39
CA GLY A 336 -18.47 -19.51 23.33
C GLY A 336 -18.09 -18.08 22.89
N VAL A 337 -18.31 -17.70 21.63
CA VAL A 337 -18.22 -16.29 21.20
C VAL A 337 -19.50 -15.56 21.59
N LYS A 338 -19.36 -14.41 22.28
CA LYS A 338 -20.45 -13.49 22.60
C LYS A 338 -20.34 -12.20 21.79
N VAL A 339 -21.48 -11.70 21.34
CA VAL A 339 -21.62 -10.50 20.52
C VAL A 339 -22.27 -9.41 21.37
N GLY A 340 -21.44 -8.70 22.14
CA GLY A 340 -21.86 -7.64 23.07
C GLY A 340 -21.90 -6.24 22.44
N ILE A 341 -22.45 -5.27 23.18
CA ILE A 341 -22.82 -3.93 22.69
C ILE A 341 -21.67 -2.92 22.57
N TYR A 342 -20.43 -3.29 22.92
CA TYR A 342 -19.32 -2.35 23.14
C TYR A 342 -18.47 -2.03 21.89
N LYS A 343 -18.73 -2.68 20.76
CA LYS A 343 -17.97 -2.51 19.50
C LYS A 343 -18.86 -2.78 18.28
N TRP A 344 -18.42 -2.35 17.10
CA TRP A 344 -19.01 -2.78 15.83
C TRP A 344 -18.40 -4.13 15.40
N TYR A 345 -19.18 -4.92 14.67
CA TYR A 345 -18.82 -6.26 14.19
C TYR A 345 -18.70 -6.34 12.67
N PHE A 346 -19.37 -5.43 11.95
CA PHE A 346 -19.24 -5.30 10.50
C PHE A 346 -18.97 -3.85 10.11
N THR A 347 -18.28 -3.67 8.99
CA THR A 347 -18.34 -2.42 8.22
C THR A 347 -18.76 -2.75 6.81
N ILE A 348 -19.84 -2.13 6.36
CA ILE A 348 -20.46 -2.35 5.05
C ILE A 348 -20.33 -1.06 4.27
N SER A 349 -19.67 -1.14 3.13
CA SER A 349 -19.35 0.02 2.31
C SER A 349 -20.28 0.05 1.10
N SER A 350 -20.88 1.22 0.84
CA SER A 350 -21.61 1.50 -0.39
C SER A 350 -20.72 1.33 -1.64
N SER A 351 -21.33 1.35 -2.84
CA SER A 351 -20.71 0.93 -4.09
C SER A 351 -19.25 1.39 -4.28
N ILE A 352 -18.45 0.51 -4.87
CA ILE A 352 -17.05 0.76 -5.30
C ILE A 352 -16.98 1.94 -6.30
N ASP A 353 -18.09 2.33 -6.92
CA ASP A 353 -18.16 3.43 -7.88
C ASP A 353 -18.33 4.82 -7.22
N GLU A 354 -18.79 4.89 -5.96
CA GLU A 354 -18.92 6.15 -5.21
C GLU A 354 -17.81 6.28 -4.18
N LEU A 355 -16.72 6.93 -4.61
CA LEU A 355 -15.48 7.05 -3.84
C LEU A 355 -15.17 8.51 -3.49
N ASN A 356 -14.73 8.72 -2.26
CA ASN A 356 -14.14 9.96 -1.80
C ASN A 356 -12.62 9.81 -1.66
N LEU A 357 -11.91 10.93 -1.76
CA LEU A 357 -10.49 11.04 -1.49
C LEU A 357 -10.31 11.61 -0.08
N ASN A 358 -9.77 10.82 0.84
CA ASN A 358 -9.51 11.22 2.21
C ASN A 358 -8.02 11.52 2.38
N LEU A 359 -7.66 12.79 2.60
CA LEU A 359 -6.29 13.30 2.66
C LEU A 359 -5.93 13.81 4.05
N SER A 360 -4.66 13.69 4.43
CA SER A 360 -4.14 14.18 5.72
C SER A 360 -3.16 15.33 5.52
N ILE A 361 -3.52 16.52 6.01
CA ILE A 361 -2.72 17.75 5.87
C ILE A 361 -2.16 18.20 7.22
N ASP A 362 -0.93 18.73 7.22
CA ASP A 362 -0.30 19.33 8.39
C ASP A 362 -1.02 20.63 8.80
N GLY A 363 -1.24 20.81 10.10
CA GLY A 363 -1.92 21.99 10.66
C GLY A 363 -1.21 23.33 10.38
N ARG A 364 0.04 23.33 9.90
CA ARG A 364 0.73 24.53 9.42
C ARG A 364 0.27 24.97 8.03
N ASP A 365 -0.19 24.05 7.20
CA ASP A 365 -0.61 24.31 5.81
C ASP A 365 -2.15 24.36 5.65
N VAL A 366 -2.92 23.79 6.60
CA VAL A 366 -4.39 23.78 6.54
C VAL A 366 -5.01 25.18 6.44
N SER A 367 -4.38 26.21 7.03
CA SER A 367 -4.84 27.60 6.98
C SER A 367 -4.89 28.20 5.58
N LYS A 368 -4.18 27.60 4.62
CA LYS A 368 -4.19 27.96 3.19
C LYS A 368 -5.28 27.23 2.41
N VAL A 369 -5.82 26.15 2.95
CA VAL A 369 -6.75 25.26 2.27
C VAL A 369 -8.19 25.69 2.50
N LYS A 370 -8.99 25.64 1.44
CA LYS A 370 -10.40 26.02 1.42
C LYS A 370 -11.24 24.97 0.69
N VAL A 371 -12.50 24.83 1.11
CA VAL A 371 -13.52 24.09 0.36
C VAL A 371 -13.66 24.69 -1.03
N GLY A 372 -13.81 23.85 -2.06
CA GLY A 372 -13.86 24.23 -3.46
C GLY A 372 -12.50 24.29 -4.19
N GLN A 373 -11.37 24.01 -3.51
CA GLN A 373 -10.06 23.95 -4.17
C GLN A 373 -9.87 22.67 -4.99
N GLU A 374 -9.23 22.83 -6.15
CA GLU A 374 -8.83 21.73 -7.04
C GLU A 374 -7.74 20.86 -6.40
N VAL A 375 -7.96 19.53 -6.44
CA VAL A 375 -7.03 18.51 -5.94
C VAL A 375 -6.58 17.64 -7.11
N MET A 376 -5.30 17.72 -7.45
CA MET A 376 -4.67 16.78 -8.38
C MET A 376 -4.04 15.64 -7.57
N PHE A 377 -4.44 14.39 -7.83
CA PHE A 377 -3.87 13.22 -7.14
C PHE A 377 -3.32 12.16 -8.09
N ARG A 378 -2.39 11.35 -7.58
CA ARG A 378 -1.82 10.18 -8.25
C ARG A 378 -1.99 8.97 -7.35
N VAL A 379 -2.28 7.83 -7.97
CA VAL A 379 -2.50 6.55 -7.28
C VAL A 379 -1.32 5.65 -7.59
N ASP A 380 -0.79 4.94 -6.58
CA ASP A 380 0.40 4.10 -6.72
C ASP A 380 0.28 3.02 -7.82
N SER A 381 -0.93 2.52 -8.05
CA SER A 381 -1.23 1.55 -9.12
C SER A 381 -1.20 2.16 -10.53
N PHE A 382 -1.27 3.49 -10.66
CA PHE A 382 -1.42 4.22 -11.92
C PHE A 382 -0.40 5.37 -12.04
N LYS A 383 0.88 5.09 -11.78
CA LYS A 383 1.96 6.10 -11.60
C LYS A 383 2.16 7.15 -12.71
N GLN A 384 1.56 6.96 -13.89
CA GLN A 384 1.63 7.91 -15.02
C GLN A 384 0.33 8.70 -15.25
N ARG A 385 -0.80 8.34 -14.61
CA ARG A 385 -2.07 9.07 -14.71
C ARG A 385 -2.22 10.03 -13.52
N LYS A 386 -2.67 11.24 -13.82
CA LYS A 386 -3.20 12.20 -12.85
C LYS A 386 -4.71 12.04 -12.81
N PHE A 387 -5.28 12.22 -11.64
CA PHE A 387 -6.71 12.29 -11.40
C PHE A 387 -7.04 13.61 -10.73
N TYR A 388 -8.28 14.06 -10.88
CA TYR A 388 -8.74 15.36 -10.41
C TYR A 388 -9.95 15.24 -9.49
N GLY A 389 -10.05 16.15 -8.54
CA GLY A 389 -11.07 16.19 -7.50
C GLY A 389 -11.20 17.59 -6.91
N GLU A 390 -12.16 17.77 -6.01
CA GLU A 390 -12.47 19.06 -5.38
C GLU A 390 -12.66 18.87 -3.88
N ILE A 391 -12.11 19.75 -3.04
CA ILE A 391 -12.28 19.68 -1.58
C ILE A 391 -13.73 19.98 -1.22
N VAL A 392 -14.43 18.99 -0.66
CA VAL A 392 -15.83 19.09 -0.21
C VAL A 392 -15.90 19.46 1.28
N LYS A 393 -14.97 18.95 2.10
CA LYS A 393 -15.00 19.16 3.55
C LYS A 393 -13.61 19.19 4.16
N ILE A 394 -13.43 20.06 5.15
CA ILE A 394 -12.29 20.10 6.06
C ILE A 394 -12.80 19.62 7.42
N ILE A 395 -12.11 18.67 8.04
CA ILE A 395 -12.47 18.09 9.34
C ILE A 395 -11.35 18.42 10.33
N GLU A 396 -11.75 19.09 11.41
CA GLU A 396 -10.88 19.44 12.53
C GLU A 396 -10.71 18.23 13.47
N PRO A 397 -9.50 17.97 13.98
CA PRO A 397 -9.26 16.84 14.87
C PRO A 397 -9.95 17.02 16.22
N LEU A 398 -10.92 16.16 16.53
CA LEU A 398 -11.74 16.20 17.76
C LEU A 398 -10.94 16.12 19.08
N ASN A 399 -9.67 15.71 19.04
CA ASN A 399 -8.81 15.47 20.21
C ASN A 399 -7.66 16.49 20.32
N LEU A 400 -7.97 17.78 20.20
CA LEU A 400 -7.05 18.88 20.55
C LEU A 400 -6.81 18.92 22.07
N LYS A 401 -6.03 17.96 22.60
CA LYS A 401 -5.54 18.04 23.99
C LYS A 401 -4.56 19.21 24.11
N PRO A 402 -4.87 20.28 24.87
CA PRO A 402 -4.00 21.43 24.93
C PRO A 402 -2.63 21.08 25.55
N HIS A 403 -1.58 21.57 24.91
CA HIS A 403 -0.24 21.80 25.49
C HIS A 403 0.58 20.61 26.04
N THR A 404 0.16 19.35 25.89
CA THR A 404 0.94 18.20 26.41
C THR A 404 1.86 17.50 25.40
N ASN A 405 1.57 17.53 24.10
CA ASN A 405 2.36 16.86 23.08
C ASN A 405 2.88 17.83 22.01
N LYS A 406 4.20 17.82 21.75
CA LYS A 406 4.83 18.48 20.58
C LYS A 406 4.58 17.72 19.26
N ALA A 407 3.53 16.91 19.18
CA ALA A 407 3.21 16.12 18.01
C ALA A 407 2.61 17.01 16.91
N PRO A 408 2.97 16.82 15.63
CA PRO A 408 2.31 17.53 14.54
C PRO A 408 0.82 17.20 14.51
N VAL A 409 -0.01 18.25 14.48
CA VAL A 409 -1.46 18.14 14.34
C VAL A 409 -1.78 17.94 12.87
N PHE A 410 -2.59 16.94 12.55
CA PHE A 410 -3.08 16.70 11.20
C PHE A 410 -4.59 16.97 11.13
N TYR A 411 -5.02 17.56 10.03
CA TYR A 411 -6.41 17.75 9.66
C TYR A 411 -6.78 16.76 8.56
N GLU A 412 -8.05 16.38 8.52
CA GLU A 412 -8.59 15.43 7.55
C GLU A 412 -9.38 16.20 6.49
N LEU A 413 -9.08 15.97 5.21
CA LEU A 413 -9.74 16.62 4.08
C LEU A 413 -10.48 15.56 3.27
N ILE A 414 -11.78 15.79 3.04
CA ILE A 414 -12.58 14.98 2.12
C ILE A 414 -12.70 15.74 0.81
N ALA A 415 -12.20 15.15 -0.27
CA ALA A 415 -12.39 15.62 -1.62
C ALA A 415 -13.23 14.62 -2.46
N SER A 416 -14.03 15.15 -3.37
CA SER A 416 -14.74 14.35 -4.38
C SER A 416 -13.77 13.90 -5.47
N ILE A 417 -14.11 12.83 -6.21
CA ILE A 417 -13.36 12.39 -7.39
C ILE A 417 -14.18 12.70 -8.64
N SER A 418 -13.60 13.46 -9.56
CA SER A 418 -14.31 13.96 -10.75
C SER A 418 -14.45 12.91 -11.86
N GLU A 419 -13.44 12.05 -12.02
CA GLU A 419 -13.38 11.04 -13.08
C GLU A 419 -14.00 9.69 -12.64
N LYS A 420 -15.25 9.44 -13.04
CA LYS A 420 -15.97 8.17 -12.73
C LYS A 420 -15.65 7.00 -13.67
N GLU A 421 -15.04 7.26 -14.83
CA GLU A 421 -14.78 6.23 -15.85
C GLU A 421 -13.70 5.22 -15.45
N VAL A 422 -12.81 5.58 -14.52
CA VAL A 422 -11.74 4.70 -14.05
C VAL A 422 -12.19 3.99 -12.78
N LYS A 423 -12.15 2.65 -12.83
CA LYS A 423 -12.36 1.77 -11.66
C LYS A 423 -11.20 1.85 -10.67
N LEU A 424 -11.11 2.99 -9.98
CA LEU A 424 -10.38 3.13 -8.74
C LEU A 424 -10.98 2.19 -7.69
N LYS A 425 -10.21 1.87 -6.65
CA LYS A 425 -10.64 0.98 -5.56
C LYS A 425 -10.45 1.70 -4.23
N SER A 426 -11.36 1.45 -3.28
CA SER A 426 -11.16 1.84 -1.89
C SER A 426 -9.90 1.18 -1.31
N GLY A 427 -9.28 1.84 -0.34
CA GLY A 427 -8.05 1.41 0.33
C GLY A 427 -6.74 1.76 -0.41
N LEU A 428 -6.79 2.25 -1.65
CA LEU A 428 -5.59 2.68 -2.39
C LEU A 428 -5.00 3.96 -1.79
N SER A 429 -3.69 3.94 -1.51
CA SER A 429 -2.93 5.13 -1.12
C SER A 429 -2.75 6.09 -2.28
N VAL A 430 -2.74 7.39 -1.98
CA VAL A 430 -2.61 8.47 -2.95
C VAL A 430 -1.62 9.55 -2.50
N ASP A 431 -0.91 10.10 -3.47
CA ASP A 431 -0.16 11.37 -3.34
C ASP A 431 -1.00 12.47 -4.00
N ALA A 432 -1.31 13.53 -3.27
CA ALA A 432 -2.15 14.63 -3.74
C ALA A 432 -1.46 16.00 -3.62
N GLU A 433 -1.75 16.87 -4.57
CA GLU A 433 -1.29 18.24 -4.69
C GLU A 433 -2.54 19.14 -4.74
N ILE A 434 -2.82 19.85 -3.64
CA ILE A 434 -3.94 20.79 -3.53
C ILE A 434 -3.49 22.13 -4.10
N LYS A 435 -4.24 22.67 -5.06
CA LYS A 435 -3.98 23.97 -5.66
C LYS A 435 -4.50 25.09 -4.75
N ILE A 436 -3.58 25.83 -4.12
CA ILE A 436 -3.92 26.87 -3.15
C ILE A 436 -4.37 28.14 -3.86
N GLN A 437 -3.51 28.63 -4.77
CA GLN A 437 -3.70 29.87 -5.51
C GLN A 437 -2.85 29.86 -6.78
N THR A 438 -3.20 30.71 -7.74
CA THR A 438 -2.46 30.92 -8.97
C THR A 438 -2.37 32.42 -9.23
N LYS A 439 -1.16 32.94 -9.45
CA LYS A 439 -0.95 34.31 -9.93
C LYS A 439 -0.39 34.24 -11.34
N THR A 440 -0.97 35.02 -12.24
CA THR A 440 -0.54 35.21 -13.63
C THR A 440 0.13 36.57 -13.79
N GLY A 441 1.03 36.71 -14.77
CA GLY A 441 1.66 38.00 -15.09
C GLY A 441 2.68 38.50 -14.05
N ILE A 442 3.18 37.63 -13.17
CA ILE A 442 4.11 38.03 -12.11
C ILE A 442 5.58 37.87 -12.52
N LYS A 443 6.43 38.74 -11.96
CA LYS A 443 7.90 38.64 -12.01
C LYS A 443 8.36 37.37 -11.29
N ARG A 444 9.12 36.52 -11.98
CA ARG A 444 9.57 35.23 -11.46
C ARG A 444 10.98 34.84 -11.90
N ILE A 445 11.68 34.19 -10.98
CA ILE A 445 13.04 33.67 -11.15
C ILE A 445 13.05 32.15 -10.94
N PRO A 446 13.94 31.37 -11.58
CA PRO A 446 14.02 29.94 -11.35
C PRO A 446 14.57 29.65 -9.95
N ARG A 447 14.01 28.62 -9.30
CA ARG A 447 14.34 28.16 -7.94
C ARG A 447 15.81 27.73 -7.76
N SER A 448 16.55 27.52 -8.86
CA SER A 448 17.99 27.32 -8.85
C SER A 448 18.78 28.57 -8.40
N ALA A 449 18.28 29.78 -8.65
CA ALA A 449 18.97 31.02 -8.29
C ALA A 449 19.21 31.14 -6.78
N LEU A 450 18.18 30.88 -5.96
CA LEU A 450 18.29 30.84 -4.48
C LEU A 450 19.10 29.66 -3.94
N ARG A 451 19.47 28.70 -4.78
CA ARG A 451 20.29 27.54 -4.41
C ARG A 451 21.73 27.66 -4.87
N PHE A 452 22.07 28.72 -5.62
CA PHE A 452 23.44 28.94 -6.05
C PHE A 452 24.30 29.35 -4.85
N VAL A 453 25.31 28.53 -4.57
CA VAL A 453 26.38 28.84 -3.62
C VAL A 453 27.64 29.06 -4.45
N PRO A 454 28.25 30.26 -4.42
CA PRO A 454 29.40 30.52 -5.25
C PRO A 454 30.63 29.71 -4.81
N PRO A 455 31.36 29.07 -5.74
CA PRO A 455 32.69 28.54 -5.44
C PRO A 455 33.65 29.65 -5.02
N LYS A 456 34.65 29.27 -4.21
CA LYS A 456 35.61 30.20 -3.55
C LYS A 456 36.43 31.06 -4.52
N ASP A 457 36.55 30.62 -5.76
CA ASP A 457 37.41 31.22 -6.77
C ASP A 457 36.70 32.34 -7.57
N ILE A 458 35.42 32.62 -7.28
CA ILE A 458 34.67 33.74 -7.88
C ILE A 458 34.83 34.99 -7.03
N VAL A 459 35.13 36.11 -7.69
CA VAL A 459 35.16 37.44 -7.07
C VAL A 459 33.74 37.89 -6.70
N VAL A 460 33.53 38.19 -5.43
CA VAL A 460 32.28 38.77 -4.91
C VAL A 460 32.47 40.28 -4.71
N LYS A 461 31.73 41.11 -5.45
CA LYS A 461 31.77 42.58 -5.31
C LYS A 461 30.93 43.07 -4.14
N ILE A 462 29.69 42.59 -4.06
CA ILE A 462 28.75 42.93 -2.98
C ILE A 462 28.56 41.66 -2.14
N PRO A 463 29.07 41.62 -0.90
CA PRO A 463 28.90 40.45 -0.03
C PRO A 463 27.45 40.33 0.46
N PRO A 464 27.00 39.11 0.80
CA PRO A 464 25.68 38.92 1.39
C PRO A 464 25.61 39.60 2.77
N PRO A 465 24.42 40.08 3.20
CA PRO A 465 24.27 40.66 4.53
C PRO A 465 24.54 39.63 5.63
N ASN A 466 25.10 40.07 6.77
CA ASN A 466 25.48 39.21 7.90
C ASN A 466 24.30 38.50 8.62
N ASN A 467 23.07 38.60 8.12
CA ASN A 467 21.89 37.94 8.67
C ASN A 467 21.59 36.63 7.91
N ALA A 468 21.86 35.50 8.57
CA ALA A 468 21.70 34.15 8.03
C ALA A 468 20.27 33.76 7.60
N THR A 469 19.26 34.56 7.95
CA THR A 469 17.83 34.28 7.64
C THR A 469 17.40 34.80 6.27
N THR A 470 18.18 35.71 5.67
CA THR A 470 17.78 36.43 4.45
C THR A 470 18.04 35.59 3.21
N LEU A 471 17.05 35.46 2.32
CA LEU A 471 17.23 34.80 1.02
C LEU A 471 18.02 35.72 0.08
N ILE A 472 18.97 35.16 -0.66
CA ILE A 472 19.92 35.89 -1.50
C ILE A 472 19.83 35.38 -2.94
N VAL A 473 19.75 36.31 -3.88
CA VAL A 473 19.97 36.08 -5.31
C VAL A 473 21.32 36.67 -5.70
N TRP A 474 22.05 35.98 -6.55
CA TRP A 474 23.32 36.44 -7.09
C TRP A 474 23.12 37.01 -8.49
N ILE A 475 23.65 38.21 -8.75
CA ILE A 475 23.68 38.81 -10.09
C ILE A 475 25.12 38.79 -10.60
N ALA A 476 25.31 38.40 -11.86
CA ALA A 476 26.58 38.50 -12.57
C ALA A 476 26.81 39.92 -13.06
N ASN A 477 27.98 40.46 -12.76
CA ASN A 477 28.47 41.71 -13.33
C ASN A 477 29.27 41.42 -14.62
N GLU A 478 29.52 42.44 -15.45
CA GLU A 478 30.20 42.31 -16.75
C GLU A 478 31.62 41.72 -16.67
N ASP A 479 32.28 41.81 -15.51
CA ASP A 479 33.64 41.33 -15.24
C ASP A 479 33.69 39.92 -14.63
N ASN A 480 32.65 39.09 -14.84
CA ASN A 480 32.46 37.75 -14.24
C ASN A 480 32.47 37.71 -12.69
N SER A 481 32.48 38.86 -12.03
CA SER A 481 32.23 38.95 -10.59
C SER A 481 30.74 38.82 -10.27
N ILE A 482 30.40 38.52 -9.02
CA ILE A 482 29.00 38.42 -8.58
C ILE A 482 28.65 39.38 -7.44
N SER A 483 27.39 39.77 -7.39
CA SER A 483 26.81 40.67 -6.39
C SER A 483 25.66 39.97 -5.67
N ALA A 484 25.69 39.93 -4.34
CA ALA A 484 24.59 39.40 -3.52
C ALA A 484 23.48 40.45 -3.36
N ILE A 485 22.26 40.13 -3.79
CA ILE A 485 21.07 40.93 -3.51
C ILE A 485 20.15 40.15 -2.56
N PRO A 486 19.85 40.68 -1.35
CA PRO A 486 18.83 40.10 -0.50
C PRO A 486 17.45 40.32 -1.12
N ILE A 487 16.59 39.30 -1.12
CA ILE A 487 15.22 39.38 -1.62
C ILE A 487 14.22 38.83 -0.62
N GLU A 488 13.03 39.43 -0.59
CA GLU A 488 11.84 38.76 -0.10
C GLU A 488 11.21 37.94 -1.24
N THR A 489 10.49 36.87 -0.90
CA THR A 489 9.91 35.97 -1.90
C THR A 489 8.42 35.79 -1.67
N GLY A 490 7.63 35.93 -2.73
CA GLY A 490 6.20 35.66 -2.69
C GLY A 490 5.85 34.18 -2.84
N ILE A 491 4.85 33.88 -3.67
CA ILE A 491 4.44 32.51 -3.98
C ILE A 491 5.54 31.74 -4.71
N LYS A 492 5.54 30.41 -4.58
CA LYS A 492 6.60 29.55 -5.13
C LYS A 492 6.06 28.20 -5.56
N ASP A 493 6.59 27.69 -6.67
CA ASP A 493 6.30 26.34 -7.15
C ASP A 493 7.58 25.47 -7.14
N ASN A 494 7.59 24.38 -7.91
CA ASN A 494 8.72 23.45 -8.00
C ASN A 494 9.88 24.00 -8.87
N GLN A 495 9.61 24.94 -9.79
CA GLN A 495 10.50 25.50 -10.80
C GLN A 495 10.82 26.99 -10.57
N PHE A 496 9.84 27.80 -10.17
CA PHE A 496 9.91 29.27 -10.10
C PHE A 496 9.50 29.82 -8.74
N ILE A 497 9.89 31.08 -8.48
CA ILE A 497 9.60 31.84 -7.27
C ILE A 497 9.22 33.27 -7.69
N GLU A 498 8.15 33.80 -7.09
CA GLU A 498 7.70 35.19 -7.24
C GLU A 498 8.70 36.15 -6.60
N VAL A 499 9.14 37.13 -7.38
CA VAL A 499 9.93 38.28 -6.91
C VAL A 499 8.97 39.47 -6.82
N PRO A 500 8.74 40.06 -5.63
CA PRO A 500 7.87 41.22 -5.49
C PRO A 500 8.40 42.46 -6.24
N GLU A 501 7.55 43.46 -6.46
CA GLU A 501 7.91 44.61 -7.31
C GLU A 501 8.88 45.60 -6.65
N ASP A 502 9.00 45.58 -5.32
CA ASP A 502 9.90 46.41 -4.51
C ASP A 502 11.38 45.99 -4.58
N THR A 503 11.65 44.84 -5.21
CA THR A 503 12.96 44.20 -5.18
C THR A 503 13.90 44.87 -6.18
N ARG A 504 15.16 45.11 -5.78
CA ARG A 504 16.20 45.82 -6.57
C ARG A 504 16.75 45.02 -7.76
N ILE A 505 15.92 44.24 -8.45
CA ILE A 505 16.33 43.38 -9.58
C ILE A 505 15.48 43.75 -10.80
N SER A 506 16.16 44.12 -11.89
CA SER A 506 15.56 44.42 -13.20
C SER A 506 15.24 43.14 -13.98
N LEU A 507 14.42 43.25 -15.03
CA LEU A 507 14.18 42.16 -15.97
C LEU A 507 15.44 41.81 -16.78
N GLU A 508 16.33 42.78 -16.98
CA GLU A 508 17.54 42.64 -17.80
C GLU A 508 18.71 41.99 -17.04
N ASP A 509 18.64 41.96 -15.71
CA ASP A 509 19.72 41.50 -14.83
C ASP A 509 20.07 40.02 -15.05
N SER A 510 21.38 39.74 -15.12
CA SER A 510 21.91 38.39 -15.30
C SER A 510 22.00 37.63 -13.98
N ILE A 511 20.90 37.02 -13.57
CA ILE A 511 20.79 36.22 -12.34
C ILE A 511 21.58 34.92 -12.48
N VAL A 512 22.48 34.62 -11.53
CA VAL A 512 23.31 33.41 -11.55
C VAL A 512 22.53 32.19 -11.03
N ILE A 513 22.53 31.12 -11.83
CA ILE A 513 21.94 29.81 -11.49
C ILE A 513 22.97 28.70 -11.35
N GLY A 514 24.23 28.97 -11.70
CA GLY A 514 25.34 28.02 -11.60
C GLY A 514 26.67 28.64 -12.00
N ALA A 515 27.77 27.94 -11.72
CA ALA A 515 29.10 28.29 -12.20
C ALA A 515 29.86 27.03 -12.58
N THR A 516 30.55 27.06 -13.72
CA THR A 516 31.45 26.01 -14.18
C THR A 516 32.88 26.50 -14.00
N VAL A 517 33.54 26.02 -12.94
CA VAL A 517 34.98 26.22 -12.74
C VAL A 517 35.71 25.12 -13.54
N PRO A 518 36.61 25.44 -14.47
CA PRO A 518 37.44 24.43 -15.12
C PRO A 518 38.33 23.75 -14.08
N GLN A 519 38.25 22.41 -13.98
CA GLN A 519 39.13 21.68 -13.08
C GLN A 519 40.52 21.55 -13.70
N THR A 520 41.46 22.36 -13.23
CA THR A 520 42.90 22.09 -13.38
C THR A 520 43.18 20.67 -12.90
N LYS A 521 43.57 19.79 -13.83
CA LYS A 521 43.98 18.42 -13.51
C LYS A 521 45.29 18.44 -12.73
N LYS A 522 45.23 18.64 -11.41
CA LYS A 522 46.31 18.22 -10.52
C LYS A 522 46.56 16.74 -10.81
N LYS A 523 47.77 16.40 -11.29
CA LYS A 523 48.24 15.02 -11.51
C LYS A 523 48.44 14.30 -10.16
N GLY A 524 47.35 14.13 -9.41
CA GLY A 524 47.27 13.30 -8.21
C GLY A 524 47.01 11.85 -8.58
N LYS A 525 47.62 10.92 -7.84
CA LYS A 525 47.54 9.47 -8.09
C LYS A 525 46.09 8.99 -8.15
N PHE A 526 45.83 8.04 -9.04
CA PHE A 526 44.52 7.44 -9.29
C PHE A 526 43.95 6.78 -8.04
N ALA A 527 43.07 7.50 -7.32
CA ALA A 527 42.31 6.95 -6.20
C ALA A 527 40.93 6.48 -6.69
N LEU A 528 40.54 5.27 -6.30
CA LEU A 528 39.22 4.73 -6.62
C LEU A 528 38.13 5.58 -5.95
N PRO A 529 37.03 5.93 -6.65
CA PRO A 529 35.95 6.70 -6.06
C PRO A 529 35.27 5.88 -4.96
N GLN A 530 35.29 6.37 -3.73
CA GLN A 530 34.47 5.78 -2.66
C GLN A 530 32.98 6.00 -2.97
N PRO A 531 32.12 5.01 -2.71
CA PRO A 531 30.68 5.18 -2.90
C PRO A 531 30.15 6.24 -1.92
N LYS A 532 29.41 7.22 -2.45
CA LYS A 532 28.61 8.11 -1.61
C LYS A 532 27.63 7.25 -0.81
N ARG A 533 27.74 7.28 0.53
CA ARG A 533 26.62 6.88 1.39
C ARG A 533 25.50 7.91 1.18
N TYR A 534 24.31 7.40 0.88
CA TYR A 534 23.06 8.13 0.98
C TYR A 534 22.56 8.05 2.42
#